data_AF-A0A9E3MLB7-F1
#
_entry.id   AF-A0A9E3MLB7-F1
#
_cell.length_a   1.000
_cell.length_b   1.000
_cell.length_c   1.000
_cell.angle_alpha   90.00
_cell.angle_beta   90.00
_cell.angle_gamma   90.00
#
_symmetry.space_group_name_H-M   'P 1'
#
loop_
_entity.id
_entity.type
_entity.pdbx_description
1 polymer ?
#
loop_
_entity_poly.entity_id
_entity_poly.type
_entity_poly.pdbx_seq_one_letter_code
_entity_poly.pdbx_strand_id
1 'polypeptide(L)'
;MDMKPHPADRRAELGQSYFVLRHGGASAERASAELGLACASGRTQEALFQVRRPGKGGDPMRPRFARHDRHVAATRAAGGFPALPL
;
A
#
# COMPACT_ATOMS: atom_id res chain seq x y z
N MET A 1 22.71 -0.02 22.11
CA MET A 1 22.96 0.46 20.74
C MET A 1 21.69 1.15 20.27
N ASP A 2 21.65 2.48 20.34
CA ASP A 2 20.51 3.27 19.87
C ASP A 2 20.59 3.40 18.35
N MET A 3 19.91 2.50 17.62
CA MET A 3 19.72 2.70 16.17
C MET A 3 18.69 3.80 15.98
N LYS A 4 19.16 5.01 15.67
CA LYS A 4 18.27 6.07 15.17
C LYS A 4 17.70 5.61 13.82
N PRO A 5 16.36 5.66 13.63
CA PRO A 5 15.73 5.21 12.40
C PRO A 5 16.27 6.01 11.21
N HIS A 6 16.52 5.31 10.10
CA HIS A 6 17.04 5.96 8.90
C HIS A 6 15.96 6.92 8.35
N PRO A 7 16.33 8.10 7.83
CA PRO A 7 15.35 9.08 7.33
C PRO A 7 14.45 8.54 6.20
N ALA A 8 14.90 7.50 5.50
CA ALA A 8 14.09 6.78 4.51
C ALA A 8 12.94 5.98 5.16
N ASP A 9 13.18 5.36 6.33
CA ASP A 9 12.20 4.54 7.03
C ASP A 9 11.06 5.40 7.56
N ARG A 10 11.40 6.56 8.15
CA ARG A 10 10.40 7.54 8.61
C ARG A 10 9.52 8.04 7.46
N ARG A 11 10.08 8.23 6.26
CA ARG A 11 9.30 8.64 5.08
C ARG A 11 8.35 7.53 4.61
N ALA A 12 8.81 6.28 4.62
CA ALA A 12 7.97 5.14 4.28
C ALA A 12 6.82 4.98 5.28
N GLU A 13 7.10 5.14 6.58
CA GLU A 13 6.11 5.07 7.66
C GLU A 13 5.06 6.17 7.54
N LEU A 14 5.46 7.43 7.32
CA LEU A 14 4.52 8.54 7.08
C LEU A 14 3.62 8.29 5.86
N GLY A 15 4.16 7.73 4.77
CA GLY A 15 3.37 7.36 3.60
C GLY A 15 2.39 6.22 3.87
N GLN A 16 2.78 5.24 4.69
CA GLN A 16 1.92 4.13 5.10
C GLN A 16 0.77 4.62 5.98
N SER A 17 1.07 5.43 7.01
CA SER A 17 0.07 6.01 7.90
C SER A 17 -0.90 6.92 7.13
N TYR A 18 -0.40 7.71 6.18
CA TYR A 18 -1.26 8.53 5.31
C TYR A 18 -2.21 7.66 4.49
N PHE A 19 -1.70 6.58 3.90
CA PHE A 19 -2.49 5.65 3.11
C PHE A 19 -3.60 4.98 3.93
N VAL A 20 -3.29 4.56 5.16
CA VAL A 20 -4.26 3.98 6.12
C VAL A 20 -5.40 4.97 6.39
N LEU A 21 -5.06 6.22 6.73
CA LEU A 21 -6.06 7.26 7.03
C LEU A 21 -6.97 7.55 5.83
N ARG A 22 -6.38 7.70 4.64
CA ARG A 22 -7.14 7.94 3.40
C ARG A 22 -8.05 6.77 3.06
N HIS A 23 -7.58 5.54 3.24
CA HIS A 23 -8.40 4.34 3.03
C HIS A 23 -9.51 4.21 4.08
N GLY A 24 -9.28 4.69 5.31
CA GLY A 24 -10.29 4.79 6.36
C GLY A 24 -11.32 5.91 6.16
N GLY A 25 -11.24 6.68 5.08
CA GLY A 25 -12.19 7.73 4.73
C GLY A 25 -11.81 9.15 5.17
N ALA A 26 -10.62 9.34 5.78
CA ALA A 26 -10.15 10.69 6.09
C ALA A 26 -9.90 11.49 4.81
N SER A 27 -10.22 12.79 4.81
CA SER A 27 -9.84 13.70 3.72
C SER A 27 -8.33 13.89 3.66
N ALA A 28 -7.81 14.32 2.51
CA ALA A 28 -6.37 14.59 2.34
C ALA A 28 -5.84 15.64 3.32
N GLU A 29 -6.67 16.64 3.64
CA GLU A 29 -6.36 17.73 4.56
C GLU A 29 -6.30 17.22 6.01
N ARG A 30 -7.31 16.42 6.41
CA ARG A 30 -7.34 15.79 7.73
C ARG A 30 -6.17 14.83 7.95
N ALA A 31 -5.89 13.96 6.97
CA ALA A 31 -4.77 13.03 7.06
C ALA A 31 -3.41 13.75 7.11
N SER A 32 -3.27 14.88 6.41
CA SER A 32 -2.06 15.71 6.49
C SER A 32 -1.93 16.39 7.86
N ALA A 33 -3.02 16.89 8.42
CA ALA A 33 -3.04 17.51 9.74
C ALA A 33 -2.71 16.50 10.85
N GLU A 34 -3.30 15.31 10.82
CA GLU A 34 -3.06 14.25 11.81
C GLU A 34 -1.60 13.75 11.80
N LEU A 35 -0.94 13.80 10.64
CA LEU A 35 0.46 13.39 10.49
C LEU A 35 1.47 14.55 10.55
N GLY A 36 0.99 15.78 10.81
CA GLY A 36 1.85 16.97 10.84
C GLY A 36 2.59 17.24 9.52
N LEU A 37 2.00 16.86 8.38
CA LEU A 37 2.62 17.05 7.08
C LEU A 37 2.52 18.51 6.63
N ALA A 38 3.65 19.09 6.22
CA ALA A 38 3.66 20.34 5.49
C ALA A 38 2.88 20.22 4.16
N CYS A 39 2.29 21.32 3.69
CA CYS A 39 1.48 21.37 2.46
C CYS A 39 2.12 20.66 1.26
N ALA A 40 3.42 20.86 1.01
CA ALA A 40 4.13 20.20 -0.09
C ALA A 40 4.25 18.68 0.09
N SER A 41 4.49 18.21 1.32
CA SER A 41 4.55 16.79 1.65
C SER A 41 3.17 16.14 1.55
N GLY A 42 2.12 16.81 2.03
CA GLY A 42 0.74 16.35 1.91
C GLY A 42 0.32 16.16 0.43
N ARG A 43 0.66 17.12 -0.44
CA ARG A 43 0.43 16.99 -1.90
C ARG A 43 1.17 15.81 -2.51
N THR A 44 2.41 15.57 -2.09
CA THR A 44 3.21 14.43 -2.57
C THR A 44 2.57 13.11 -2.15
N GLN A 45 2.10 13.01 -0.90
CA GLN A 45 1.43 11.81 -0.41
C GLN A 45 0.09 11.57 -1.09
N GLU A 46 -0.71 12.61 -1.34
CA GLU A 46 -1.95 12.47 -2.11
C GLU A 46 -1.68 12.01 -3.55
N ALA A 47 -0.67 12.56 -4.23
CA ALA A 47 -0.27 12.11 -5.55
C ALA A 47 0.12 10.62 -5.54
N LEU A 48 0.91 10.18 -4.56
CA LEU A 48 1.28 8.77 -4.40
C LEU A 48 0.07 7.88 -4.09
N PHE A 49 -0.86 8.35 -3.26
CA PHE A 49 -2.10 7.64 -2.95
C PHE A 49 -2.95 7.42 -4.20
N GLN A 50 -3.12 8.44 -5.04
CA GLN A 50 -3.88 8.34 -6.29
C GLN A 50 -3.25 7.36 -7.29
N VAL A 51 -1.92 7.26 -7.33
CA VAL A 51 -1.20 6.27 -8.16
C VAL A 51 -1.35 4.85 -7.60
N ARG A 52 -1.28 4.68 -6.27
CA ARG A 52 -1.32 3.39 -5.56
C ARG A 52 -2.73 2.90 -5.23
N ARG A 53 -3.74 3.45 -5.90
CA ARG A 53 -5.16 3.18 -5.62
C ARG A 53 -5.45 1.66 -5.54
N PRO A 54 -6.29 1.21 -4.59
CA PRO A 54 -6.57 -0.21 -4.41
C PRO A 54 -6.94 -0.90 -5.73
N GLY A 55 -6.31 -2.04 -6.00
CA GLY A 55 -6.49 -2.79 -7.25
C GLY A 55 -5.58 -2.37 -8.43
N LYS A 56 -4.84 -1.26 -8.33
CA LYS A 56 -3.74 -0.94 -9.26
C LYS A 56 -2.38 -1.29 -8.66
N GLY A 57 -1.37 -1.46 -9.52
CA GLY A 57 -0.03 -1.93 -9.16
C GLY A 57 0.57 -1.14 -8.00
N GLY A 58 1.19 -1.86 -7.06
CA GLY A 58 1.86 -1.26 -5.89
C GLY A 58 0.97 -0.96 -4.69
N ASP A 59 -0.29 -1.41 -4.68
CA ASP A 59 -1.19 -1.30 -3.53
C ASP A 59 -0.59 -2.01 -2.28
N PRO A 60 -0.21 -1.25 -1.24
CA PRO A 60 0.39 -1.82 -0.02
C PRO A 60 -0.62 -2.62 0.81
N MET A 61 -1.93 -2.37 0.65
CA MET A 61 -3.01 -3.09 1.33
C MET A 61 -3.39 -4.38 0.60
N ARG A 62 -2.91 -4.58 -0.63
CA ARG A 62 -3.16 -5.81 -1.38
C ARG A 62 -2.50 -6.99 -0.67
N PRO A 63 -3.27 -8.03 -0.28
CA PRO A 63 -2.72 -9.22 0.36
C PRO A 63 -1.60 -9.82 -0.48
N ARG A 64 -0.59 -10.43 0.14
CA ARG A 64 0.57 -10.99 -0.57
C ARG A 64 0.13 -11.95 -1.68
N PHE A 65 -0.83 -12.83 -1.41
CA PHE A 65 -1.35 -13.78 -2.40
C PHE A 65 -1.99 -13.07 -3.61
N ALA A 66 -2.69 -11.95 -3.40
CA ALA A 66 -3.31 -11.21 -4.48
C ALA A 66 -2.30 -10.61 -5.45
N ARG A 67 -1.00 -10.53 -5.13
CA ARG A 67 0.05 -10.06 -6.05
C ARG A 67 0.45 -11.12 -7.09
N HIS A 68 -0.01 -12.35 -6.94
CA HIS A 68 0.38 -13.49 -7.74
C HIS A 68 -0.57 -13.77 -8.91
N ASP A 69 -1.34 -12.79 -9.39
CA ASP A 69 -2.30 -12.98 -10.49
C ASP A 69 -1.68 -13.69 -11.70
N ARG A 70 -0.41 -13.37 -12.01
CA ARG A 70 0.35 -14.04 -13.08
C ARG A 70 0.59 -15.52 -12.79
N HIS A 71 0.94 -15.86 -11.55
CA HIS A 71 1.13 -17.25 -11.13
C HIS A 71 -0.20 -17.99 -11.11
N VAL A 72 -1.27 -17.37 -10.58
CA VAL A 72 -2.62 -17.95 -10.59
C VAL A 72 -3.10 -18.21 -12.03
N ALA A 73 -2.90 -17.26 -12.94
CA ALA A 73 -3.21 -17.42 -14.35
C ALA A 73 -2.39 -18.53 -15.00
N ALA A 74 -1.08 -18.60 -14.71
CA ALA A 74 -0.20 -19.67 -15.19
C ALA A 74 -0.64 -21.05 -14.69
N THR A 75 -0.99 -21.18 -13.41
CA THR A 75 -1.50 -22.43 -12.83
C THR A 75 -2.82 -22.83 -13.46
N ARG A 76 -3.75 -21.90 -13.67
CA ARG A 76 -5.01 -22.17 -14.38
C ARG A 76 -4.77 -22.63 -15.81
N ALA A 77 -3.85 -21.99 -16.53
CA ALA A 77 -3.47 -22.40 -17.89
C ALA A 77 -2.80 -23.78 -17.93
N ALA A 78 -2.11 -24.18 -16.86
CA ALA A 78 -1.47 -25.49 -16.73
C ALA A 78 -2.43 -26.61 -16.26
N GLY A 79 -3.74 -26.35 -16.16
CA GLY A 79 -4.74 -27.35 -15.75
C GLY A 79 -5.21 -27.25 -14.29
N GLY A 80 -4.80 -26.20 -13.57
CA GLY A 80 -5.19 -25.98 -12.17
C GLY A 80 -4.38 -26.82 -11.17
N PHE A 81 -4.68 -26.67 -9.89
CA PHE A 81 -4.16 -27.58 -8.85
C PHE A 81 -5.04 -28.83 -8.78
N PRO A 82 -4.47 -30.04 -8.60
CA PRO A 82 -5.27 -31.21 -8.32
C PRO A 82 -6.10 -30.94 -7.07
N ALA A 83 -7.42 -31.09 -7.18
CA ALA A 83 -8.30 -31.05 -6.02
C ALA A 83 -7.89 -32.19 -5.08
N LEU A 84 -7.71 -31.90 -3.80
CA LEU A 84 -7.53 -32.94 -2.80
C LEU A 84 -8.78 -33.84 -2.85
N PRO A 85 -8.62 -35.18 -2.92
CA PRO A 85 -9.77 -36.07 -2.86
C PRO A 85 -10.51 -35.86 -1.54
N LEU A 86 -11.83 -35.73 -1.62
CA LEU A 86 -12.76 -35.69 -0.48
C LEU A 86 -12.74 -37.02 0.28
#